data_AF-A0A2V9TK25-F1
#
_entry.id   AF-A0A2V9TK25-F1
#
_cell.length_a   1.000
_cell.length_b   1.000
_cell.length_c   1.000
_cell.angle_alpha   90.00
_cell.angle_beta   90.00
_cell.angle_gamma   90.00
#
_symmetry.space_group_name_H-M   'P 1'
#
loop_
_entity.id
_entity.type
_entity.pdbx_description
1 polymer ?
#
loop_
_entity_poly.entity_id
_entity_poly.type
_entity_poly.pdbx_seq_one_letter_code
_entity_poly.pdbx_strand_id
1 'polypeptide(L)'
;MEITVSKFELLRELTATQGVVERKTTIPILSNYLFEAAGDKLSLTATDLDLSLRTACSAKVKKEGSCTIPARKLHDYVKLLPDADITIKL
;
A
#
# COMPACT_ATOMS: atom_id res chain seq x y z
N MET A 1 -9.51 7.12 -6.63
CA MET A 1 -8.40 7.61 -5.77
C MET A 1 -7.25 7.98 -6.69
N GLU A 2 -6.61 9.13 -6.51
CA GLU A 2 -5.44 9.53 -7.32
C GLU A 2 -4.39 10.18 -6.41
N ILE A 3 -3.20 9.57 -6.35
CA ILE A 3 -2.11 9.98 -5.47
C ILE A 3 -0.76 9.98 -6.19
N THR A 4 0.17 10.79 -5.71
CA THR A 4 1.59 10.75 -6.09
C THR A 4 2.46 10.64 -4.84
N VAL A 5 3.37 9.67 -4.79
CA VAL A 5 4.21 9.36 -3.63
C VAL A 5 5.62 9.00 -4.08
N SER A 6 6.64 9.30 -3.27
CA SER A 6 8.01 8.87 -3.54
C SER A 6 8.10 7.33 -3.53
N LYS A 7 8.81 6.74 -4.51
CA LYS A 7 9.11 5.30 -4.50
C LYS A 7 9.74 4.87 -3.17
N PHE A 8 10.67 5.67 -2.63
CA PHE A 8 11.38 5.32 -1.39
C PHE A 8 10.42 5.20 -0.21
N GLU A 9 9.55 6.19 -0.01
CA GLU A 9 8.57 6.16 1.08
C GLU A 9 7.57 5.02 0.91
N LEU A 10 7.00 4.87 -0.30
CA LEU A 10 6.05 3.81 -0.56
C LEU A 10 6.67 2.42 -0.35
N LEU A 11 7.88 2.17 -0.86
CA LEU A 11 8.54 0.88 -0.70
C LEU A 11 8.87 0.58 0.77
N ARG A 12 9.22 1.59 1.57
CA ARG A 12 9.43 1.44 3.02
C ARG A 12 8.16 0.94 3.71
N GLU A 13 7.03 1.61 3.46
CA GLU A 13 5.74 1.23 4.08
C GLU A 13 5.27 -0.15 3.61
N LEU A 14 5.40 -0.45 2.31
CA LEU A 14 5.06 -1.76 1.75
C LEU A 14 5.93 -2.89 2.33
N THR A 15 7.21 -2.61 2.61
CA THR A 15 8.13 -3.60 3.19
C THR A 15 7.83 -3.82 4.68
N ALA A 16 7.51 -2.77 5.42
CA ALA A 16 7.13 -2.86 6.84
C ALA A 16 5.84 -3.69 7.04
N THR A 17 4.90 -3.60 6.11
CA THR A 17 3.60 -4.29 6.17
C THR A 17 3.61 -5.68 5.52
N GLN A 18 4.67 -6.03 4.78
CA GLN A 18 4.76 -7.29 4.04
C GLN A 18 4.68 -8.54 4.93
N GLY A 19 5.19 -8.47 6.16
CA GLY A 19 5.22 -9.59 7.10
C GLY A 19 3.84 -10.03 7.61
N VAL A 20 2.86 -9.12 7.60
CA VAL A 20 1.48 -9.40 8.07
C VAL A 20 0.63 -10.02 6.97
N VAL A 21 0.99 -9.84 5.70
CA VAL A 21 0.21 -10.38 4.59
C VAL A 21 0.53 -11.87 4.40
N GLU A 22 -0.43 -12.72 4.77
CA GLU A 22 -0.25 -14.16 4.68
C GLU A 22 -0.29 -14.67 3.22
N ARG A 23 0.73 -15.45 2.84
CA ARG A 23 0.88 -15.96 1.46
C ARG A 23 -0.07 -17.10 1.09
N LYS A 24 -0.59 -17.82 2.09
CA LYS A 24 -1.39 -19.04 1.92
C LYS A 24 -2.74 -18.92 2.62
N THR A 25 -3.38 -17.77 2.52
CA THR A 25 -4.74 -17.58 3.04
C THR A 25 -5.79 -18.16 2.09
N THR A 26 -6.83 -18.77 2.64
CA THR A 26 -8.03 -19.20 1.90
C THR A 26 -9.02 -18.04 1.67
N ILE A 27 -8.76 -16.87 2.27
CA ILE A 27 -9.60 -15.68 2.21
C ILE A 27 -8.90 -14.63 1.32
N PRO A 28 -9.24 -14.50 0.03
CA PRO A 28 -8.46 -13.70 -0.92
C PRO A 28 -8.28 -12.23 -0.55
N ILE A 29 -9.25 -11.62 0.15
CA ILE A 29 -9.19 -10.20 0.53
C ILE A 29 -8.06 -9.92 1.54
N LEU A 30 -7.63 -10.92 2.31
CA LEU A 30 -6.51 -10.79 3.27
C LEU A 30 -5.13 -10.78 2.57
N SER A 31 -5.08 -11.08 1.27
CA SER A 31 -3.87 -10.93 0.44
C SER A 31 -3.67 -9.50 -0.10
N ASN A 32 -4.54 -8.57 0.27
CA ASN A 32 -4.49 -7.18 -0.18
C ASN A 32 -4.08 -6.23 0.96
N TYR A 33 -3.50 -5.10 0.57
CA TYR A 33 -3.46 -3.93 1.42
C TYR A 33 -4.76 -3.13 1.28
N LEU A 34 -5.26 -2.60 2.39
CA LEU A 34 -6.19 -1.46 2.36
C LEU A 34 -5.38 -0.18 2.21
N PHE A 35 -5.66 0.58 1.15
CA PHE A 35 -5.09 1.89 0.88
C PHE A 35 -6.14 2.95 1.18
N GLU A 36 -5.75 3.97 1.93
CA GLU A 36 -6.61 5.11 2.27
C GLU A 36 -5.82 6.40 2.04
N ALA A 37 -6.28 7.20 1.07
CA ALA A 37 -5.72 8.50 0.76
C ALA A 37 -6.65 9.60 1.25
N ALA A 38 -6.17 10.42 2.18
CA ALA A 38 -6.90 11.55 2.76
C ALA A 38 -5.93 12.67 3.13
N GLY A 39 -6.29 13.93 2.87
CA GLY A 39 -5.41 15.07 3.09
C GLY A 39 -4.11 14.96 2.29
N ASP A 40 -2.96 14.92 2.98
CA ASP A 40 -1.61 14.82 2.42
C ASP A 40 -0.93 13.48 2.75
N LYS A 41 -1.73 12.46 3.03
CA LYS A 41 -1.26 11.19 3.59
C LYS A 41 -1.87 9.99 2.89
N LEU A 42 -1.03 8.97 2.66
CA LEU A 42 -1.46 7.62 2.31
C LEU A 42 -1.28 6.72 3.53
N SER A 43 -2.36 6.05 3.95
CA SER A 43 -2.32 5.01 4.97
C SER A 43 -2.47 3.62 4.33
N LEU A 44 -1.69 2.67 4.82
CA LEU A 44 -1.71 1.27 4.40
C LEU A 44 -2.09 0.41 5.60
N THR A 45 -3.03 -0.51 5.42
CA THR A 45 -3.38 -1.50 6.46
C THR A 45 -3.31 -2.92 5.89
N ALA A 46 -2.72 -3.84 6.65
CA ALA A 46 -2.67 -5.28 6.39
C ALA A 46 -3.12 -6.05 7.63
N THR A 47 -3.78 -7.20 7.43
CA THR A 47 -4.18 -8.08 8.52
C THR A 47 -4.37 -9.53 8.08
N ASP A 48 -4.11 -10.47 8.99
CA ASP A 48 -4.40 -11.91 8.87
C ASP A 48 -5.48 -12.37 9.86
N LEU A 49 -6.21 -11.42 10.47
CA LEU A 49 -7.21 -11.57 11.55
C LEU A 49 -6.65 -11.76 12.96
N ASP A 50 -5.39 -12.16 13.11
CA ASP A 50 -4.72 -12.27 14.42
C ASP A 50 -3.83 -11.04 14.68
N LEU A 51 -3.16 -10.56 13.64
CA LEU A 51 -2.32 -9.38 13.64
C LEU A 51 -2.85 -8.37 12.61
N SER A 52 -2.75 -7.09 12.98
CA SER A 52 -3.02 -5.98 12.08
C SER A 52 -1.93 -4.94 12.21
N LEU A 53 -1.42 -4.46 11.07
CA LEU A 53 -0.45 -3.38 11.02
C LEU A 53 -0.97 -2.28 10.11
N ARG A 54 -0.94 -1.05 10.65
CA ARG A 54 -1.23 0.17 9.91
C ARG A 54 0.00 1.04 9.89
N THR A 55 0.39 1.46 8.70
CA THR A 55 1.49 2.41 8.50
C THR A 55 1.06 3.52 7.54
N ALA A 56 1.93 4.52 7.37
CA ALA A 56 1.60 5.64 6.50
C ALA A 56 2.82 6.43 6.04
N CYS A 57 2.67 7.08 4.89
CA CYS A 57 3.65 7.98 4.30
C CYS A 57 2.99 9.25 3.77
N SER A 58 3.81 10.27 3.50
CA SER A 58 3.34 11.51 2.88
C SER A 58 3.06 11.26 1.41
N ALA A 59 1.91 11.74 0.93
CA ALA A 59 1.52 11.58 -0.45
C ALA A 59 0.75 12.80 -0.93
N LYS A 60 1.00 13.24 -2.16
CA LYS A 60 0.16 14.26 -2.80
C LYS A 60 -1.15 13.61 -3.22
N VAL A 61 -2.22 13.87 -2.48
CA VAL A 61 -3.56 13.36 -2.81
C VAL A 61 -4.27 14.35 -3.72
N LYS A 62 -4.50 13.93 -4.97
CA LYS A 62 -5.29 14.71 -5.93
C LYS A 62 -6.78 14.36 -5.84
N LYS A 63 -7.08 13.10 -5.54
CA LYS A 63 -8.44 12.62 -5.30
C LYS A 63 -8.43 11.62 -4.15
N GLU A 64 -9.05 12.00 -3.04
CA GLU A 64 -9.23 11.14 -1.88
C GLU A 64 -9.99 9.84 -2.21
N GLY A 65 -9.89 8.88 -1.30
CA GLY A 65 -10.65 7.64 -1.36
C GLY A 65 -9.88 6.47 -0.80
N SER A 66 -10.49 5.29 -0.91
CA SER A 66 -9.89 4.05 -0.46
C SER A 66 -10.10 2.93 -1.47
N CYS A 67 -9.20 1.95 -1.44
CA CYS A 67 -9.29 0.75 -2.24
C CYS A 67 -8.50 -0.38 -1.60
N THR A 68 -8.64 -1.60 -2.12
CA THR A 68 -7.69 -2.67 -1.79
C THR A 68 -6.83 -3.02 -2.99
N ILE A 69 -5.55 -3.33 -2.76
CA ILE A 69 -4.57 -3.65 -3.81
C ILE A 69 -3.83 -4.93 -3.43
N PRO A 70 -3.62 -5.88 -4.37
CA PRO A 70 -2.83 -7.08 -4.11
C PRO A 70 -1.42 -6.74 -3.62
N ALA A 71 -1.14 -7.10 -2.36
CA ALA A 71 0.01 -6.60 -1.63
C ALA A 71 1.34 -7.01 -2.27
N ARG A 72 1.47 -8.30 -2.60
CA ARG A 72 2.69 -8.86 -3.18
C ARG A 72 2.99 -8.29 -4.56
N LYS A 73 1.99 -8.24 -5.43
CA LYS A 73 2.16 -7.68 -6.79
C LYS A 73 2.59 -6.22 -6.71
N LEU A 74 1.98 -5.44 -5.81
CA LEU A 74 2.33 -4.04 -5.64
C LEU A 74 3.78 -3.88 -5.14
N HIS A 75 4.20 -4.64 -4.13
CA HIS A 75 5.58 -4.63 -3.63
C HIS A 75 6.59 -4.96 -4.73
N ASP A 76 6.34 -6.06 -5.46
CA ASP A 76 7.21 -6.51 -6.55
C ASP A 76 7.31 -5.44 -7.66
N TYR A 77 6.19 -4.80 -8.03
CA TYR A 77 6.19 -3.73 -9.04
C TYR A 77 6.94 -2.50 -8.57
N VAL A 78 6.67 -2.00 -7.36
CA VAL A 78 7.33 -0.80 -6.82
C VAL A 78 8.84 -1.00 -6.70
N LYS A 79 9.28 -2.22 -6.34
CA LYS A 79 10.70 -2.56 -6.26
C LYS A 79 11.43 -2.47 -7.60
N LEU A 80 10.73 -2.76 -8.71
CA LEU A 80 11.31 -2.76 -10.07
C LEU A 80 11.29 -1.38 -10.75
N LEU A 81 10.52 -0.43 -10.23
CA LEU A 81 10.45 0.92 -10.79
C LEU A 81 11.76 1.71 -10.54
N PRO A 82 12.09 2.71 -11.37
CA PRO A 82 13.21 3.62 -11.11
C PRO A 82 12.95 4.49 -9.86
N ASP A 83 14.02 5.06 -9.29
CA ASP A 83 13.94 5.96 -8.15
C ASP A 83 13.33 7.32 -8.55
N ALA A 84 12.00 7.38 -8.53
CA ALA A 84 11.20 8.55 -8.87
C ALA A 84 9.86 8.54 -8.10
N ASP A 85 9.09 9.62 -8.26
CA ASP A 85 7.72 9.68 -7.79
C ASP A 85 6.83 8.72 -8.60
N ILE A 86 5.94 8.02 -7.90
CA ILE A 86 4.98 7.06 -8.45
C ILE A 86 3.59 7.68 -8.35
N THR A 87 2.88 7.72 -9.47
CA THR A 87 1.46 8.11 -9.50
C THR A 87 0.59 6.86 -9.59
N ILE A 88 -0.35 6.72 -8.65
CA ILE A 88 -1.33 5.64 -8.62
C ILE A 88 -2.71 6.25 -8.87
N LYS A 89 -3.43 5.71 -9.86
CA LYS A 89 -4.78 6.14 -10.22
C LYS A 89 -5.74 4.96 -10.29
N LEU A 90 -6.85 5.08 -9.57
CA LEU A 90 -7.98 4.15 -9.52
C LEU A 90 -9.28 4.90 -9.80
#